data_AF-A0AA39NW97-F1
#
_entry.id   AF-A0AA39NW97-F1
#
_cell.length_a   1.000
_cell.length_b   1.000
_cell.length_c   1.000
_cell.angle_alpha   90.00
_cell.angle_beta   90.00
_cell.angle_gamma   90.00
#
_symmetry.space_group_name_H-M   'P 1'
#
loop_
_entity.id
_entity.type
_entity.pdbx_description
1 polymer ?
#
loop_
_entity_poly.entity_id
_entity_poly.type
_entity_poly.pdbx_seq_one_letter_code
_entity_poly.pdbx_strand_id
1 'polypeptide(L)'
;MSTGVDFATAVKQEAAYLRLVHPNPDDIPSCFRLMELAMGCHGIRSQVKSWYRHGESSQCAHKHDDFKFCLSMKWMESDQRYDAWINRRAEWWAKRRLDKSSEDVWAMRTFVCLFLYFFIVNSHRHYLESLERHSPGLLLMRRYGRS
;
A
#
# COMPACT_ATOMS: atom_id res chain seq x y z
N MET A 1 2.82 -14.58 21.96
CA MET A 1 1.48 -14.00 22.28
C MET A 1 1.43 -12.66 21.56
N SER A 2 0.80 -12.59 20.39
CA SER A 2 0.80 -11.38 19.56
C SER A 2 -0.03 -10.30 20.24
N THR A 3 0.59 -9.18 20.59
CA THR A 3 -0.05 -7.96 21.11
C THR A 3 -0.74 -7.19 19.98
N GLY A 4 -1.60 -7.87 19.22
CA GLY A 4 -2.40 -7.28 18.14
C GLY A 4 -3.83 -7.05 18.59
N VAL A 5 -4.41 -5.91 18.24
CA VAL A 5 -5.84 -5.65 18.45
C VAL A 5 -6.64 -6.70 17.66
N ASP A 6 -7.60 -7.36 18.32
CA ASP A 6 -8.47 -8.35 17.69
C ASP A 6 -9.36 -7.71 16.61
N PHE A 7 -9.66 -8.44 15.53
CA PHE A 7 -10.44 -7.93 14.38
C PHE A 7 -11.81 -7.41 14.80
N ALA A 8 -12.52 -8.13 15.67
CA ALA A 8 -13.84 -7.69 16.13
C ALA A 8 -13.74 -6.39 16.96
N THR A 9 -12.65 -6.22 17.70
CA THR A 9 -12.38 -5.00 18.46
C THR A 9 -12.09 -3.82 17.53
N ALA A 10 -11.28 -4.04 16.49
CA ALA A 10 -10.99 -3.02 15.47
C ALA A 10 -12.28 -2.58 14.74
N VAL A 11 -13.14 -3.52 14.33
CA VAL A 11 -14.42 -3.19 13.68
C VAL A 11 -15.31 -2.33 14.57
N LYS A 12 -15.41 -2.64 15.88
CA LYS A 12 -16.19 -1.83 16.83
C LYS A 12 -15.65 -0.40 16.95
N GLN A 13 -14.33 -0.25 17.02
CA GLN A 13 -13.69 1.08 17.08
C GLN A 13 -13.94 1.89 15.81
N GLU A 14 -13.76 1.27 14.63
CA GLU A 14 -13.98 1.94 13.35
C GLU A 14 -15.46 2.28 13.14
N ALA A 15 -16.40 1.41 13.55
CA ALA A 15 -17.83 1.69 13.48
C ALA A 15 -18.23 2.87 14.40
N ALA A 16 -17.68 2.93 15.62
CA ALA A 16 -17.91 4.05 16.52
C ALA A 16 -17.37 5.37 15.94
N TYR A 17 -16.18 5.34 15.36
CA TYR A 17 -15.59 6.50 14.68
C TYR A 17 -16.41 6.94 13.46
N LEU A 18 -16.83 6.00 12.61
CA LEU A 18 -17.62 6.32 11.41
C LEU A 18 -18.97 6.95 11.75
N ARG A 19 -19.62 6.53 12.84
CA ARG A 19 -20.86 7.16 13.32
C ARG A 19 -20.65 8.61 13.78
N LEU A 20 -19.48 8.95 14.31
CA LEU A 20 -19.14 10.33 14.67
C LEU A 20 -18.87 11.19 13.43
N VAL A 21 -18.23 10.63 12.41
CA VAL A 21 -17.91 11.35 11.16
C VAL A 21 -19.13 11.50 10.26
N HIS A 22 -20.04 10.52 10.27
CA HIS A 22 -21.25 10.49 9.46
C HIS A 22 -22.47 10.33 10.38
N PRO A 23 -22.92 11.39 11.07
CA PRO A 23 -24.00 11.29 12.03
C PRO A 23 -25.38 11.08 11.40
N ASN A 24 -25.61 11.54 10.17
CA ASN A 24 -26.93 11.51 9.53
C ASN A 24 -26.98 10.47 8.39
N PRO A 25 -28.13 9.80 8.13
CA PRO A 25 -28.28 8.89 6.99
C PRO A 25 -28.04 9.54 5.62
N ASP A 26 -28.19 10.86 5.50
CA ASP A 26 -27.93 11.60 4.26
C ASP A 26 -26.44 11.82 3.98
N ASP A 27 -25.56 11.61 4.96
CA ASP A 27 -24.11 11.74 4.79
C ASP A 27 -23.50 10.56 3.99
N ILE A 28 -24.28 9.50 3.77
CA ILE A 28 -23.86 8.32 3.02
C ILE A 28 -23.86 8.63 1.52
N PRO A 29 -22.81 8.20 0.79
CA PRO A 29 -22.75 8.40 -0.65
C PRO A 29 -23.91 7.71 -1.38
N SER A 30 -24.52 8.43 -2.32
CA SER A 30 -25.49 7.84 -3.25
C SER A 30 -24.83 6.79 -4.15
N CYS A 31 -25.61 5.82 -4.65
CA CYS A 31 -25.08 4.80 -5.55
C CYS A 31 -24.50 5.39 -6.84
N PHE A 32 -25.02 6.54 -7.31
CA PHE A 32 -24.47 7.25 -8.45
C PHE A 32 -23.04 7.74 -8.18
N ARG A 33 -22.79 8.30 -6.98
CA ARG A 33 -21.44 8.71 -6.58
C ARG A 33 -20.47 7.52 -6.52
N LEU A 34 -20.93 6.38 -6.01
CA LEU A 34 -20.11 5.15 -5.98
C LEU A 34 -19.83 4.62 -7.38
N MET A 35 -20.78 4.75 -8.30
CA MET A 35 -20.61 4.42 -9.72
C MET A 35 -19.54 5.31 -10.37
N GLU A 36 -19.60 6.63 -10.16
CA GLU A 36 -18.60 7.57 -10.67
C GLU A 36 -17.19 7.23 -10.14
N LEU A 37 -17.07 6.87 -8.86
CA LEU A 37 -15.81 6.45 -8.27
C LEU A 37 -15.30 5.14 -8.89
N ALA A 38 -16.18 4.18 -9.14
CA ALA A 38 -15.84 2.90 -9.76
C ALA A 38 -15.38 3.06 -11.21
N MET A 39 -16.04 3.92 -11.99
CA MET A 39 -15.66 4.24 -13.36
C MET A 39 -14.39 5.09 -13.41
N GLY A 40 -14.29 6.11 -12.55
CA GLY A 40 -13.13 7.01 -12.47
C GLY A 40 -11.84 6.30 -12.10
N CYS A 41 -11.92 5.14 -11.43
CA CYS A 41 -10.76 4.29 -11.15
C CYS A 41 -10.09 3.76 -12.42
N HIS A 42 -10.87 3.45 -13.46
CA HIS A 42 -10.35 3.02 -14.76
C HIS A 42 -9.87 4.20 -15.63
N GLY A 43 -10.02 5.43 -15.16
CA GLY A 43 -9.57 6.62 -15.86
C GLY A 43 -8.06 6.64 -16.09
N ILE A 44 -7.64 7.24 -17.20
CA ILE A 44 -6.21 7.33 -17.57
C ILE A 44 -5.38 7.96 -16.43
N ARG A 45 -5.92 9.00 -15.77
CA ARG A 45 -5.22 9.70 -14.68
C ARG A 45 -4.92 8.78 -13.49
N SER A 46 -5.86 7.94 -13.06
CA SER A 46 -5.64 7.00 -11.95
C SER A 46 -4.73 5.86 -12.35
N GLN A 47 -4.87 5.34 -13.58
CA GLN A 47 -4.02 4.29 -14.11
C GLN A 47 -2.55 4.74 -14.21
N VAL A 48 -2.30 5.91 -14.80
CA VAL A 48 -0.94 6.49 -14.91
C VAL A 48 -0.35 6.74 -13.52
N LYS A 49 -1.13 7.27 -12.58
CA LYS A 49 -0.66 7.52 -11.21
C LYS A 49 -0.33 6.22 -10.47
N SER A 50 -1.11 5.17 -10.66
CA SER A 50 -0.86 3.85 -10.06
C SER A 50 0.40 3.23 -10.64
N TRP A 51 0.52 3.23 -11.97
CA TRP A 51 1.72 2.76 -12.67
C TRP A 51 2.99 3.48 -12.22
N TYR A 52 2.94 4.81 -12.11
CA TYR A 52 4.08 5.61 -11.67
C TYR A 52 4.51 5.28 -10.22
N ARG A 53 3.57 5.01 -9.31
CA ARG A 53 3.87 4.79 -7.88
C ARG A 53 4.16 3.34 -7.51
N HIS A 54 3.47 2.41 -8.16
CA HIS A 54 3.44 1.00 -7.76
C HIS A 54 3.89 0.06 -8.88
N GLY A 55 4.08 0.55 -10.11
CA GLY A 55 4.44 -0.28 -11.26
C GLY A 55 3.30 -1.16 -11.78
N GLU A 56 2.08 -1.00 -11.25
CA GLU A 56 0.91 -1.78 -11.60
C GLU A 56 -0.32 -0.90 -11.89
N SER A 57 -1.24 -1.43 -12.70
CA SER A 57 -2.54 -0.81 -12.94
C SER A 57 -3.34 -0.71 -11.64
N SER A 58 -4.21 0.29 -11.53
CA SER A 58 -4.98 0.47 -10.29
C SER A 58 -5.96 -0.69 -10.07
N GLN A 59 -6.00 -1.19 -8.84
CA GLN A 59 -6.90 -2.28 -8.46
C GLN A 59 -8.28 -1.70 -8.12
N CYS A 60 -9.20 -1.76 -9.09
CA CYS A 60 -10.53 -1.13 -8.98
C CYS A 60 -11.61 -2.01 -8.35
N ALA A 61 -11.33 -3.28 -8.04
CA ALA A 61 -12.33 -4.25 -7.58
C ALA A 61 -13.16 -3.74 -6.38
N HIS A 62 -12.50 -3.21 -5.34
CA HIS A 62 -13.22 -2.75 -4.14
C HIS A 62 -14.25 -1.65 -4.43
N LYS A 63 -13.98 -0.76 -5.39
CA LYS A 63 -14.90 0.33 -5.74
C LYS A 63 -16.12 -0.19 -6.48
N HIS A 64 -15.93 -1.19 -7.34
CA HIS A 64 -17.03 -1.90 -7.99
C HIS A 64 -17.88 -2.67 -6.97
N ASP A 65 -17.26 -3.27 -5.96
CA ASP A 65 -17.98 -3.97 -4.89
C ASP A 65 -18.75 -3.02 -3.98
N ASP A 66 -18.25 -1.80 -3.76
CA ASP A 66 -19.00 -0.72 -3.10
C ASP A 66 -20.25 -0.33 -3.88
N PHE A 67 -20.11 -0.16 -5.19
CA PHE A 67 -21.25 0.14 -6.07
C PHE A 67 -22.30 -0.99 -6.08
N LYS A 68 -21.88 -2.24 -6.26
CA LYS A 68 -22.79 -3.41 -6.27
C LYS A 68 -23.57 -3.53 -4.96
N PHE A 69 -22.91 -3.32 -3.83
CA PHE A 69 -23.56 -3.38 -2.52
C PHE A 69 -24.58 -2.26 -2.33
N CYS A 70 -24.26 -1.05 -2.81
CA CYS A 70 -25.24 0.04 -2.79
C CYS A 70 -26.51 -0.33 -3.57
N LEU A 71 -26.36 -0.96 -4.73
CA LEU A 71 -27.49 -1.45 -5.53
C LEU A 71 -28.30 -2.52 -4.78
N SER A 72 -27.65 -3.44 -4.06
CA SER A 72 -28.36 -4.47 -3.29
C SER A 72 -29.18 -3.89 -2.12
N MET A 73 -28.77 -2.75 -1.57
CA MET A 73 -29.47 -2.08 -0.46
C MET A 73 -30.45 -1.00 -0.91
N LYS A 74 -30.64 -0.80 -2.22
CA LYS A 74 -31.47 0.29 -2.77
C LYS A 74 -32.91 0.29 -2.24
N TRP A 75 -33.44 -0.89 -1.93
CA TRP A 75 -34.82 -1.09 -1.47
C TRP A 75 -34.99 -1.08 0.05
N MET A 76 -33.90 -0.90 0.80
CA MET A 76 -33.93 -0.82 2.27
C MET A 76 -34.36 0.57 2.74
N GLU A 77 -34.91 0.63 3.95
CA GLU A 77 -35.16 1.87 4.67
C GLU A 77 -33.85 2.65 4.92
N SER A 78 -33.92 3.98 5.04
CA SER A 78 -32.77 4.87 5.21
C SER A 78 -31.86 4.45 6.37
N ASP A 79 -32.45 4.06 7.49
CA ASP A 79 -31.73 3.78 8.74
C ASP A 79 -31.04 2.41 8.67
N GLN A 80 -31.73 1.41 8.12
CA GLN A 80 -31.17 0.08 7.88
C GLN A 80 -30.03 0.14 6.86
N ARG A 81 -30.19 0.93 5.80
CA ARG A 81 -29.14 1.20 4.82
C ARG A 81 -27.94 1.89 5.47
N TYR A 82 -28.20 2.79 6.42
CA TYR A 82 -27.14 3.49 7.13
C TYR A 82 -26.29 2.54 7.97
N ASP A 83 -26.92 1.72 8.81
CA ASP A 83 -26.20 0.76 9.64
C ASP A 83 -25.44 -0.28 8.80
N ALA A 84 -26.06 -0.78 7.72
CA ALA A 84 -25.41 -1.73 6.82
C ALA A 84 -24.18 -1.13 6.13
N TRP A 85 -24.24 0.15 5.72
CA TRP A 85 -23.10 0.86 5.15
C TRP A 85 -21.98 1.07 6.18
N ILE A 86 -22.31 1.54 7.39
CA ILE A 86 -21.34 1.77 8.48
C ILE A 86 -20.61 0.47 8.82
N ASN A 87 -21.34 -0.64 9.00
CA ASN A 87 -20.75 -1.91 9.37
C ASN A 87 -19.79 -2.43 8.30
N ARG A 88 -20.20 -2.44 7.02
CA ARG A 88 -19.33 -2.86 5.92
C ARG A 88 -18.10 -1.97 5.79
N ARG A 89 -18.27 -0.65 5.98
CA ARG A 89 -17.17 0.30 5.92
C ARG A 89 -16.19 0.12 7.08
N ALA A 90 -16.70 -0.16 8.28
CA ALA A 90 -15.89 -0.48 9.46
C ALA A 90 -15.07 -1.75 9.24
N GLU A 91 -15.66 -2.80 8.67
CA GLU A 91 -14.94 -4.03 8.30
C GLU A 91 -13.81 -3.76 7.30
N TRP A 92 -14.07 -2.93 6.28
CA TRP A 92 -13.05 -2.59 5.29
C TRP A 92 -11.87 -1.84 5.92
N TRP A 93 -12.14 -0.86 6.79
CA TRP A 93 -11.09 -0.14 7.51
C TRP A 93 -10.35 -1.02 8.51
N ALA A 94 -11.07 -1.87 9.25
CA ALA A 94 -10.46 -2.81 10.18
C ALA A 94 -9.54 -3.80 9.46
N LYS A 95 -9.95 -4.33 8.30
CA LYS A 95 -9.08 -5.17 7.45
C LYS A 95 -7.81 -4.43 7.06
N ARG A 96 -7.91 -3.18 6.59
CA ARG A 96 -6.74 -2.39 6.19
C ARG A 96 -5.82 -2.00 7.35
N ARG A 97 -6.38 -1.85 8.55
CA ARG A 97 -5.62 -1.52 9.76
C ARG A 97 -4.85 -2.71 10.31
N LEU A 98 -5.39 -3.91 10.12
CA LEU A 98 -4.78 -5.17 10.55
C LEU A 98 -3.92 -5.81 9.44
N ASP A 99 -4.21 -5.51 8.19
CA ASP A 99 -3.33 -5.82 7.06
C ASP A 99 -2.05 -4.96 7.15
N LYS A 100 -0.95 -5.55 6.69
CA LYS A 100 0.47 -5.16 6.86
C LYS A 100 0.74 -3.80 7.51
N SER A 101 1.47 -3.84 8.62
CA SER A 101 1.96 -2.64 9.30
C SER A 101 2.91 -1.85 8.39
N SER A 102 2.97 -0.53 8.56
CA SER A 102 3.90 0.32 7.81
C SER A 102 5.38 -0.08 7.94
N GLU A 103 5.74 -0.83 8.99
CA GLU A 103 7.10 -1.36 9.22
C GLU A 103 7.49 -2.46 8.20
N ASP A 104 6.53 -3.24 7.69
CA ASP A 104 6.77 -4.25 6.65
C ASP A 104 7.24 -3.61 5.32
N VAL A 105 6.80 -2.38 5.05
CA VAL A 105 7.24 -1.60 3.87
C VAL A 105 8.70 -1.19 4.01
N TRP A 106 9.16 -0.88 5.22
CA TRP A 106 10.57 -0.52 5.48
C TRP A 106 11.47 -1.74 5.48
N ALA A 107 11.02 -2.90 5.99
CA ALA A 107 11.77 -4.15 5.88
C ALA A 107 12.12 -4.46 4.41
N MET A 108 11.15 -4.36 3.49
CA MET A 108 11.39 -4.54 2.06
C MET A 108 12.41 -3.54 1.48
N ARG A 109 12.41 -2.26 1.90
CA ARG A 109 13.40 -1.27 1.43
C ARG A 109 14.80 -1.51 1.98
N THR A 110 14.91 -2.00 3.22
CA THR A 110 16.20 -2.36 3.83
C THR A 110 16.80 -3.59 3.14
N PHE A 111 16.00 -4.62 2.84
CA PHE A 111 16.49 -5.77 2.09
C PHE A 111 16.97 -5.37 0.70
N VAL A 112 16.23 -4.55 -0.05
CA VAL A 112 16.68 -4.08 -1.37
C VAL A 112 17.98 -3.25 -1.27
N CYS A 113 18.11 -2.35 -0.29
CA CYS A 113 19.35 -1.60 -0.09
C CYS A 113 20.53 -2.49 0.29
N LEU A 114 20.32 -3.50 1.14
CA LEU A 114 21.37 -4.44 1.53
C LEU A 114 21.76 -5.36 0.37
N PHE A 115 20.80 -5.87 -0.39
CA PHE A 115 21.07 -6.70 -1.57
C PHE A 115 21.83 -5.92 -2.64
N LEU A 116 21.41 -4.68 -2.95
CA LEU A 116 22.11 -3.83 -3.92
C LEU A 116 23.51 -3.44 -3.41
N TYR A 117 23.66 -3.08 -2.13
CA TYR A 117 24.96 -2.81 -1.54
C TYR A 117 25.88 -4.04 -1.62
N PHE A 118 25.38 -5.22 -1.27
CA PHE A 118 26.15 -6.46 -1.34
C PHE A 118 26.53 -6.81 -2.78
N PHE A 119 25.61 -6.67 -3.74
CA PHE A 119 25.89 -6.93 -5.16
C PHE A 119 26.89 -5.93 -5.74
N ILE A 120 26.74 -4.63 -5.44
CA ILE A 120 27.64 -3.59 -5.92
C ILE A 120 29.04 -3.75 -5.31
N VAL A 121 29.14 -4.00 -4.00
CA VAL A 121 30.44 -4.18 -3.31
C VAL A 121 31.14 -5.46 -3.76
N ASN A 122 30.42 -6.58 -3.95
CA ASN A 122 31.03 -7.82 -4.42
C ASN A 122 31.38 -7.76 -5.92
N SER A 123 30.55 -7.13 -6.76
CA SER A 123 30.86 -6.92 -8.18
C SER A 123 32.09 -6.01 -8.36
N HIS A 124 32.19 -4.94 -7.58
CA HIS A 124 33.37 -4.05 -7.58
C HIS A 124 34.64 -4.74 -7.04
N ARG A 125 34.52 -5.61 -6.02
CA ARG A 125 35.63 -6.44 -5.53
C ARG A 125 36.13 -7.40 -6.61
N HIS A 126 35.23 -8.04 -7.33
CA HIS A 126 35.56 -8.98 -8.41
C HIS A 126 36.19 -8.27 -9.63
N TYR A 127 35.84 -7.00 -9.87
CA TYR A 127 36.47 -6.14 -10.89
C TYR A 127 37.87 -5.69 -10.48
N LEU A 128 38.09 -5.29 -9.21
CA LEU A 128 39.40 -4.94 -8.68
C LEU A 128 40.38 -6.13 -8.69
N GLU A 129 39.93 -7.33 -8.30
CA GLU A 129 40.76 -8.54 -8.37
C GLU A 129 41.09 -8.95 -9.82
N SER A 130 40.21 -8.66 -10.79
CA SER A 130 40.48 -8.90 -12.21
C SER A 130 41.51 -7.92 -12.79
N LEU A 131 41.50 -6.67 -12.33
CA LEU A 131 42.48 -5.64 -12.70
C LEU A 131 43.89 -5.94 -12.16
N GLU A 132 43.99 -6.43 -10.91
CA GLU A 132 45.26 -6.88 -10.32
C GLU A 132 45.88 -8.06 -11.08
N ARG A 133 45.05 -8.94 -11.66
CA ARG A 133 45.51 -10.13 -12.40
C ARG A 133 45.99 -9.83 -13.83
N HIS A 134 45.49 -8.75 -14.45
CA HIS A 134 45.84 -8.37 -15.83
C HIS A 134 46.96 -7.31 -15.93
N SER A 135 47.33 -6.64 -14.84
CA SER A 135 48.43 -5.66 -14.85
C SER A 135 49.18 -5.62 -13.51
N PRO A 136 50.17 -6.51 -13.28
CA PRO A 136 50.92 -6.57 -12.02
C PRO A 136 51.84 -5.35 -11.77
N GLY A 137 51.88 -4.36 -12.67
CA GLY A 137 52.80 -3.23 -12.63
C GLY A 137 52.32 -1.96 -11.93
N LEU A 138 51.04 -1.83 -11.54
CA LEU A 138 50.50 -0.56 -11.04
C LEU A 138 50.48 -0.40 -9.50
N LEU A 139 51.11 -1.31 -8.76
CA LEU A 139 51.24 -1.22 -7.29
C LEU A 139 52.54 -0.53 -6.82
N LEU A 140 53.47 -0.19 -7.72
CA LEU A 140 54.73 0.48 -7.36
C LEU A 140 54.62 2.02 -7.25
N MET A 141 53.54 2.64 -7.73
CA MET A 141 53.38 4.11 -7.73
C MET A 141 52.49 4.66 -6.59
N ARG A 142 52.11 3.83 -5.60
CA ARG A 142 51.30 4.28 -4.43
C ARG A 142 51.97 4.10 -3.07
N ARG A 143 53.26 3.73 -3.04
CA ARG A 143 54.10 3.72 -1.82
C ARG A 143 55.04 4.92 -1.69
N TYR A 144 55.19 5.76 -2.71
CA TYR A 144 55.93 7.02 -2.66
C TYR A 144 54.98 8.19 -2.88
N GLY A 145 54.33 8.64 -1.81
CA GLY A 145 53.38 9.75 -1.84
C GLY A 145 52.77 10.04 -0.48
N ARG A 146 53.48 9.68 0.59
CA ARG A 146 53.21 10.08 1.96
C ARG A 146 54.55 10.45 2.57
N SER A 147 55.03 11.62 2.19
CA SER A 147 56.08 12.40 2.83
C SER A 147 55.50 13.78 3.05
#